data_AF-A0A7S4C6D3-F1
#
_entry.id   AF-A0A7S4C6D3-F1
#
_cell.length_a   1.000
_cell.length_b   1.000
_cell.length_c   1.000
_cell.angle_alpha   90.00
_cell.angle_beta   90.00
_cell.angle_gamma   90.00
#
_symmetry.space_group_name_H-M   'P 1'
#
loop_
_entity.id
_entity.type
_entity.pdbx_description
1 polymer ?
#
loop_
_entity_poly.entity_id
_entity_poly.type
_entity_poly.pdbx_seq_one_letter_code
_entity_poly.pdbx_strand_id
1 'polypeptide(L)'
;DNYKQTLRNLGACGLRCVCYNFMPVIDWTRTDLEFAWRDGSQALAFDIVDFAAFELHILKRQGAKTQYDTEMQSRAAERFSHMSDERKKTLELTVTAGLPGRMVSAYSLSQFQAAVDAYA
;
A
#
# COMPACT_ATOMS: atom_id res chain seq x y z
N ASP A 1 -4.93 26.62 7.79
CA ASP A 1 -4.00 27.75 7.55
C ASP A 1 -2.53 27.38 7.34
N ASN A 2 -2.00 26.34 8.01
CA ASN A 2 -0.58 25.95 7.90
C ASN A 2 -0.10 25.68 6.45
N TYR A 3 -0.85 24.94 5.64
CA TYR A 3 -0.47 24.67 4.24
C TYR A 3 -0.25 25.96 3.43
N LYS A 4 -1.14 26.95 3.58
CA LYS A 4 -1.02 28.26 2.94
C LYS A 4 0.25 28.99 3.39
N GLN A 5 0.60 28.91 4.67
CA GLN A 5 1.82 29.53 5.19
C GLN A 5 3.08 28.85 4.64
N THR A 6 3.09 27.53 4.53
CA THR A 6 4.19 26.78 3.89
C THR A 6 4.41 27.25 2.44
N LEU A 7 3.34 27.41 1.65
CA LEU A 7 3.46 27.90 0.27
C LEU A 7 4.05 29.31 0.18
N ARG A 8 3.66 30.22 1.10
CA ARG A 8 4.24 31.57 1.17
C ARG A 8 5.73 31.53 1.49
N ASN A 9 6.13 30.71 2.46
CA ASN A 9 7.54 30.55 2.85
C ASN A 9 8.38 29.98 1.69
N LEU A 10 7.89 28.94 1.00
CA LEU A 10 8.55 28.36 -0.17
C LEU A 10 8.72 29.40 -1.29
N GLY A 11 7.69 30.19 -1.57
CA GLY A 11 7.73 31.27 -2.54
C GLY A 11 8.73 32.38 -2.20
N ALA A 12 8.89 32.71 -0.92
CA ALA A 12 9.89 33.66 -0.44
C ALA A 12 11.33 33.15 -0.65
N CYS A 13 11.54 31.83 -0.56
CA CYS A 13 12.82 31.18 -0.88
C CYS A 13 13.06 30.95 -2.39
N GLY A 14 12.16 31.42 -3.26
CA GLY A 14 12.29 31.25 -4.71
C GLY A 14 11.82 29.91 -5.26
N LEU A 15 11.23 29.02 -4.44
CA LEU A 15 10.67 27.75 -4.89
C LEU A 15 9.25 27.99 -5.46
N ARG A 16 9.05 27.62 -6.73
CA ARG A 16 7.82 27.95 -7.49
C ARG A 16 7.00 26.74 -7.92
N CYS A 17 7.53 25.53 -7.76
CA CYS A 17 6.83 24.28 -8.08
C CYS A 17 6.64 23.45 -6.81
N VAL A 18 5.43 22.97 -6.57
CA VAL A 18 5.08 22.14 -5.42
C VAL A 18 4.36 20.90 -5.92
N CYS A 19 4.93 19.72 -5.65
CA CYS A 19 4.31 18.43 -5.93
C CYS A 19 3.52 17.98 -4.69
N TYR A 20 2.26 17.59 -4.89
CA TYR A 20 1.40 17.03 -3.85
C TYR A 20 0.43 16.03 -4.47
N ASN A 21 -0.12 15.14 -3.66
CA ASN A 21 -1.19 14.23 -4.02
C ASN A 21 -2.36 14.38 -3.02
N PHE A 22 -3.45 13.67 -3.29
CA PHE A 22 -4.60 13.59 -2.38
C PHE A 22 -5.11 12.14 -2.31
N MET A 23 -4.17 11.21 -2.09
CA MET A 23 -4.51 9.81 -1.94
C MET A 23 -4.91 9.54 -0.48
N PRO A 24 -6.13 9.04 -0.23
CA PRO A 24 -6.58 8.78 1.12
C PRO A 24 -5.82 7.59 1.69
N VAL A 25 -5.39 7.72 2.94
CA VAL A 25 -4.68 6.71 3.72
C VAL A 25 -3.27 6.41 3.20
N ILE A 26 -3.09 5.94 1.96
CA ILE A 26 -1.82 5.45 1.39
C ILE A 26 -1.38 6.31 0.21
N ASP A 27 -0.10 6.71 0.14
CA ASP A 27 0.48 7.50 -0.96
C ASP A 27 0.74 6.68 -2.23
N TRP A 28 1.24 5.46 -2.09
CA TRP A 28 1.51 4.55 -3.21
C TRP A 28 1.58 3.10 -2.72
N THR A 29 1.12 2.16 -3.55
CA THR A 29 1.02 0.74 -3.17
C THR A 29 1.83 -0.14 -4.11
N ARG A 30 2.59 -1.08 -3.54
CA ARG A 30 3.28 -2.19 -4.24
C ARG A 30 3.03 -3.47 -3.45
N THR A 31 3.26 -4.62 -4.10
CA THR A 31 3.21 -5.95 -3.46
C THR A 31 4.57 -6.63 -3.46
N ASP A 32 5.52 -6.10 -4.22
CA ASP A 32 6.90 -6.54 -4.26
C ASP A 32 7.83 -5.35 -4.53
N LEU A 33 8.90 -5.23 -3.73
CA LEU A 33 9.91 -4.18 -3.85
C LEU A 33 11.18 -4.67 -4.56
N GLU A 34 11.31 -5.99 -4.76
CA GLU A 34 12.54 -6.66 -5.16
C GLU A 34 12.30 -7.65 -6.32
N PHE A 35 11.25 -7.41 -7.11
CA PHE A 35 10.83 -8.31 -8.18
C PHE A 35 11.95 -8.48 -9.21
N ALA A 36 12.49 -9.70 -9.32
CA ALA A 36 13.58 -10.00 -10.22
C ALA A 36 13.09 -10.04 -11.68
N TRP A 37 13.78 -9.31 -12.56
CA TRP A 37 13.53 -9.29 -13.99
C TRP A 37 14.45 -10.26 -14.73
N ARG A 38 14.14 -10.52 -16.00
CA ARG A 38 14.83 -11.53 -16.84
C ARG A 38 16.32 -11.26 -17.02
N ASP A 39 16.74 -10.01 -16.89
CA ASP A 39 18.14 -9.56 -16.99
C ASP A 39 18.87 -9.55 -15.64
N GLY A 40 18.21 -9.98 -14.55
CA GLY A 40 18.75 -9.99 -13.19
C GLY A 40 18.59 -8.67 -12.44
N SER A 41 18.00 -7.63 -13.04
CA SER A 41 17.65 -6.40 -12.33
C SER A 41 16.44 -6.61 -11.40
N GLN A 42 16.26 -5.69 -10.44
CA GLN A 42 15.08 -5.68 -9.56
C GLN A 42 14.18 -4.49 -9.88
N ALA A 43 12.87 -4.70 -9.77
CA ALA A 43 11.86 -3.67 -9.99
C ALA A 43 10.79 -3.67 -8.89
N LEU A 44 10.12 -2.52 -8.74
CA LEU A 44 8.90 -2.43 -7.95
C LEU A 44 7.73 -3.01 -8.74
N ALA A 45 6.98 -3.95 -8.14
CA ALA A 45 5.84 -4.58 -8.81
C ALA A 45 4.56 -4.50 -7.98
N PHE A 46 3.44 -4.55 -8.69
CA PHE A 46 2.10 -4.70 -8.13
C PHE A 46 1.43 -5.90 -8.80
N ASP A 47 1.19 -6.95 -8.04
CA ASP A 47 0.43 -8.13 -8.44
C ASP A 47 -0.95 -8.07 -7.75
N ILE A 48 -2.00 -8.03 -8.56
CA ILE A 48 -3.38 -7.95 -8.08
C ILE A 48 -3.79 -9.18 -7.26
N VAL A 49 -3.22 -10.36 -7.53
CA VAL A 49 -3.50 -11.59 -6.78
C VAL A 49 -2.88 -11.52 -5.39
N ASP A 50 -1.65 -11.02 -5.29
CA ASP A 50 -1.00 -10.78 -4.00
C ASP A 50 -1.77 -9.72 -3.19
N PHE A 51 -2.24 -8.65 -3.85
CA PHE A 51 -3.05 -7.63 -3.18
C PHE A 51 -4.40 -8.15 -2.70
N ALA A 52 -5.10 -8.95 -3.52
CA ALA A 52 -6.34 -9.62 -3.13
C ALA A 52 -6.10 -10.61 -1.97
N ALA A 53 -4.98 -11.35 -1.99
CA ALA A 53 -4.60 -12.24 -0.90
C ALA A 53 -4.36 -11.47 0.41
N PHE A 54 -3.69 -10.31 0.32
CA PHE A 54 -3.55 -9.40 1.45
C PHE A 54 -4.91 -8.95 1.99
N GLU A 55 -5.78 -8.39 1.15
CA GLU A 55 -7.06 -7.84 1.60
C GLU A 55 -8.00 -8.91 2.19
N LEU A 56 -8.08 -10.08 1.55
CA LEU A 56 -9.02 -11.14 1.92
C LEU A 56 -8.53 -12.02 3.07
N HIS A 57 -7.21 -12.27 3.18
CA HIS A 57 -6.67 -13.29 4.08
C HIS A 57 -5.72 -12.74 5.16
N ILE A 58 -5.03 -11.64 4.90
CA ILE A 58 -4.16 -10.97 5.89
C ILE A 58 -4.94 -9.91 6.65
N LEU A 59 -5.37 -8.84 5.96
CA LEU A 59 -6.14 -7.75 6.53
C LEU A 59 -7.57 -8.17 6.90
N LYS A 60 -8.17 -9.07 6.09
CA LYS A 60 -9.55 -9.54 6.23
C LYS A 60 -10.54 -8.36 6.25
N ARG A 61 -10.36 -7.42 5.33
CA ARG A 61 -11.16 -6.20 5.27
C ARG A 61 -12.64 -6.53 5.02
N GLN A 62 -13.52 -5.93 5.82
CA GLN A 62 -14.96 -6.09 5.67
C GLN A 62 -15.40 -5.59 4.29
N GLY A 63 -16.23 -6.38 3.61
CA GLY A 63 -16.70 -6.06 2.25
C GLY A 63 -15.67 -6.27 1.12
N ALA A 64 -14.42 -6.66 1.40
CA ALA A 64 -13.44 -6.91 0.32
C ALA A 64 -13.90 -8.02 -0.64
N LYS A 65 -14.57 -9.05 -0.12
CA LYS A 65 -15.06 -10.20 -0.91
C LYS A 65 -16.03 -9.79 -2.03
N THR A 66 -16.79 -8.70 -1.89
CA THR A 66 -17.73 -8.25 -2.93
C THR A 66 -17.06 -7.44 -4.03
N GLN A 67 -15.79 -7.05 -3.86
CA GLN A 67 -15.01 -6.30 -4.84
C GLN A 67 -14.22 -7.21 -5.80
N TYR A 68 -14.18 -8.50 -5.52
CA TYR A 68 -13.48 -9.51 -6.32
C TYR A 68 -14.47 -10.54 -6.85
N ASP A 69 -14.31 -10.96 -8.10
CA ASP A 69 -15.07 -12.09 -8.65
C ASP A 69 -14.62 -13.43 -8.02
N THR A 70 -15.37 -14.49 -8.30
CA THR A 70 -15.11 -15.82 -7.72
C THR A 70 -13.77 -16.41 -8.16
N GLU A 71 -13.32 -16.11 -9.38
CA GLU A 71 -12.04 -16.59 -9.89
C GLU A 71 -10.89 -15.93 -9.12
N MET A 72 -10.92 -14.61 -8.95
CA MET A 72 -9.92 -13.86 -8.22
C MET A 72 -9.86 -14.28 -6.75
N GLN A 73 -11.02 -14.51 -6.12
CA GLN A 73 -11.08 -15.04 -4.75
C GLN A 73 -10.39 -16.41 -4.63
N SER A 74 -10.62 -17.31 -5.59
CA SER A 74 -9.97 -18.62 -5.61
C SER A 74 -8.46 -18.51 -5.80
N ARG A 75 -8.01 -17.68 -6.75
CA ARG A 75 -6.59 -17.44 -7.02
C ARG A 75 -5.87 -16.80 -5.84
N ALA A 76 -6.52 -15.85 -5.15
CA ALA A 76 -5.99 -15.23 -3.94
C ALA A 76 -5.86 -16.25 -2.80
N ALA A 77 -6.85 -17.12 -2.62
CA ALA A 77 -6.82 -18.18 -1.60
C ALA A 77 -5.72 -19.21 -1.87
N GLU A 78 -5.57 -19.63 -3.13
CA GLU A 78 -4.50 -20.54 -3.56
C GLU A 78 -3.12 -19.89 -3.39
N ARG A 79 -2.95 -18.64 -3.86
CA ARG A 79 -1.69 -17.91 -3.68
C ARG A 79 -1.34 -17.79 -2.19
N PHE A 80 -2.31 -17.42 -1.35
CA PHE A 80 -2.11 -17.28 0.08
C PHE A 80 -1.74 -18.59 0.78
N SER A 81 -2.34 -19.72 0.39
CA SER A 81 -2.03 -21.04 0.98
C SER A 81 -0.61 -21.50 0.67
N HIS A 82 -0.06 -21.06 -0.46
CA HIS A 82 1.33 -21.33 -0.87
C HIS A 82 2.35 -20.30 -0.36
N MET A 83 1.93 -19.20 0.26
CA MET A 83 2.87 -18.23 0.85
C MET A 83 3.47 -18.76 2.16
N SER A 84 4.79 -18.64 2.30
CA SER A 84 5.45 -18.79 3.61
C SER A 84 5.04 -17.67 4.56
N ASP A 85 5.25 -17.86 5.86
CA ASP A 85 4.93 -16.84 6.86
C ASP A 85 5.81 -15.59 6.71
N GLU A 86 7.06 -15.76 6.27
CA GLU A 86 7.94 -14.66 5.91
C GLU A 86 7.36 -13.86 4.74
N ARG A 87 6.87 -14.54 3.69
CA ARG A 87 6.28 -13.84 2.52
C ARG A 87 5.02 -13.09 2.91
N LYS A 88 4.15 -13.67 3.75
CA LYS A 88 2.94 -12.99 4.26
C LYS A 88 3.32 -11.70 5.01
N LYS A 89 4.33 -11.79 5.89
CA LYS A 89 4.83 -10.64 6.65
C LYS A 89 5.44 -9.57 5.75
N THR A 90 6.24 -9.97 4.76
CA THR A 90 6.81 -9.04 3.79
C THR A 90 5.72 -8.36 2.96
N LEU A 91 4.70 -9.08 2.53
CA LEU A 91 3.57 -8.52 1.80
C LEU A 91 2.78 -7.52 2.65
N GLU A 92 2.48 -7.86 3.91
CA GLU A 92 1.85 -6.94 4.86
C GLU A 92 2.66 -5.65 5.01
N LEU A 93 3.96 -5.77 5.27
CA LEU A 93 4.85 -4.62 5.41
C LEU A 93 4.91 -3.80 4.12
N THR A 94 4.99 -4.45 2.96
CA THR A 94 5.10 -3.76 1.67
C THR A 94 3.85 -2.95 1.37
N VAL A 95 2.66 -3.52 1.59
CA VAL A 95 1.39 -2.83 1.32
C VAL A 95 1.14 -1.70 2.33
N THR A 96 1.53 -1.89 3.60
CA THR A 96 1.31 -0.90 4.68
C THR A 96 2.42 0.15 4.78
N ALA A 97 3.57 -0.03 4.13
CA ALA A 97 4.68 0.91 4.14
C ALA A 97 4.43 2.20 3.33
N GLY A 98 3.41 2.22 2.46
CA GLY A 98 3.08 3.36 1.61
C GLY A 98 2.41 4.55 2.32
N LEU A 99 2.42 4.63 3.65
CA LEU A 99 1.67 5.65 4.40
C LEU A 99 2.41 7.00 4.44
N PRO A 100 1.71 8.14 4.20
CA PRO A 100 2.32 9.46 4.10
C PRO A 100 3.11 9.84 5.36
N GLY A 101 4.36 10.31 5.17
CA GLY A 101 5.18 10.90 6.23
C GLY A 101 5.88 9.92 7.18
N ARG A 102 5.82 8.60 6.95
CA ARG A 102 6.55 7.60 7.75
C ARG A 102 7.19 6.52 6.89
N MET A 103 8.23 6.88 6.13
CA MET A 103 9.07 5.90 5.42
C MET A 103 9.88 4.97 6.36
N VAL A 104 9.82 5.16 7.68
CA VAL A 104 10.70 4.48 8.67
C VAL A 104 9.94 3.69 9.75
N SER A 105 8.61 3.84 9.87
CA SER A 105 7.82 3.01 10.79
C SER A 105 6.52 2.58 10.14
N ALA A 106 6.45 1.31 9.73
CA ALA A 106 5.21 0.68 9.29
C ALA A 106 4.16 0.82 10.39
N TYR A 107 2.93 1.19 10.01
CA TYR A 107 1.80 1.15 10.93
C TYR A 107 1.51 -0.31 11.27
N SER A 108 0.98 -0.57 12.46
CA SER A 108 0.43 -1.90 12.74
C SER A 108 -0.80 -2.14 11.86
N LEU A 109 -1.08 -3.40 11.51
CA LEU A 109 -2.27 -3.78 10.73
C LEU A 109 -3.57 -3.20 11.31
N SER A 110 -3.67 -3.11 12.64
CA SER A 110 -4.81 -2.51 13.34
C SER A 110 -4.96 -1.01 13.10
N GLN A 111 -3.86 -0.25 13.08
CA GLN A 111 -3.89 1.18 12.81
C GLN A 111 -4.22 1.44 11.33
N PHE A 112 -3.72 0.58 10.44
CA PHE A 112 -4.05 0.62 9.03
C PHE A 112 -5.55 0.41 8.80
N GLN A 113 -6.14 -0.62 9.40
CA GLN A 113 -7.58 -0.87 9.30
C GLN A 113 -8.40 0.32 9.81
N ALA A 114 -8.04 0.88 10.97
CA ALA A 114 -8.73 2.05 11.53
C ALA A 114 -8.65 3.28 10.62
N ALA A 115 -7.51 3.49 9.94
CA ALA A 115 -7.36 4.56 8.97
C ALA A 115 -8.23 4.34 7.72
N VAL A 116 -8.33 3.10 7.24
CA VAL A 116 -9.22 2.74 6.12
C VAL A 116 -10.69 2.94 6.50
N ASP A 117 -11.10 2.52 7.70
CA ASP A 117 -12.48 2.64 8.18
C ASP A 117 -12.95 4.10 8.28
N ALA A 118 -12.04 5.04 8.52
CA ALA A 118 -12.37 6.48 8.57
C ALA A 118 -12.77 7.07 7.19
N TYR A 119 -12.54 6.34 6.09
CA TYR A 119 -12.84 6.76 4.73
C TYR A 119 -13.85 5.85 4.00
N ALA A 120 -14.38 4.82 4.68
CA ALA A 120 -15.39 3.90 4.15
C ALA A 120 -16.82 4.44 4.34
#